data_AF-A0A2S3GYJ4-F1
#
_entry.id   AF-A0A2S3GYJ4-F1
#
_cell.length_a   1.000
_cell.length_b   1.000
_cell.length_c   1.000
_cell.angle_alpha   90.00
_cell.angle_beta   90.00
_cell.angle_gamma   90.00
#
_symmetry.space_group_name_H-M   'P 1'
#
loop_
_entity.id
_entity.type
_entity.pdbx_description
1 polymer ?
#
loop_
_entity_poly.entity_id
_entity_poly.type
_entity_poly.pdbx_seq_one_letter_code
_entity_poly.pdbx_strand_id
1 'polypeptide(L)'
;MAPKRGGKAPVPAKKKTVVTNPLFEKRPKQFGIGGALPPKKDLHRFVKWPKVVRIQRQRRILKQRLKVPPALNQFTRTLEKNLATNLFKMLLKYRPEDKAAKKERLLKRAQAENEGKLLRQRNQLL
;
A
#
# COMPACT_ATOMS: atom_id res chain seq x y z
N MET A 1 66.58 -28.59 -19.57
CA MET A 1 66.46 -27.16 -19.95
C MET A 1 65.63 -27.05 -21.22
N ALA A 2 64.41 -26.49 -21.13
CA ALA A 2 63.63 -25.82 -22.21
C ALA A 2 62.25 -25.39 -21.64
N PRO A 3 61.79 -24.14 -21.78
CA PRO A 3 60.54 -23.68 -21.18
C PRO A 3 59.33 -23.87 -22.12
N LYS A 4 58.19 -24.28 -21.54
CA LYS A 4 56.92 -24.47 -22.25
C LYS A 4 56.16 -23.14 -22.38
N ARG A 5 55.86 -22.75 -23.62
CA ARG A 5 55.05 -21.59 -24.00
C ARG A 5 53.55 -21.85 -23.76
N GLY A 6 52.85 -20.84 -23.24
CA GLY A 6 51.55 -20.42 -23.79
C GLY A 6 50.28 -20.74 -23.00
N GLY A 7 49.81 -19.77 -22.21
CA GLY A 7 48.41 -19.60 -21.84
C GLY A 7 48.12 -18.11 -21.67
N LYS A 8 47.30 -17.50 -22.54
CA LYS A 8 46.95 -16.06 -22.49
C LYS A 8 46.09 -15.78 -21.25
N ALA A 9 46.60 -14.92 -20.37
CA ALA A 9 45.93 -14.42 -19.17
C ALA A 9 44.85 -13.35 -19.50
N PRO A 10 43.83 -13.15 -18.64
CA PRO A 10 42.71 -12.26 -18.93
C PRO A 10 43.17 -10.81 -19.01
N VAL A 11 42.66 -10.09 -20.02
CA VAL A 11 42.99 -8.69 -20.27
C VAL A 11 42.44 -7.83 -19.12
N PRO A 12 43.27 -7.11 -18.36
CA PRO A 12 42.77 -6.24 -17.30
C PRO A 12 42.04 -5.06 -17.93
N ALA A 13 40.75 -4.89 -17.62
CA ALA A 13 40.01 -3.69 -17.99
C ALA A 13 40.75 -2.47 -17.42
N LYS A 14 41.21 -1.57 -18.31
CA LYS A 14 41.88 -0.31 -17.95
C LYS A 14 41.00 0.44 -16.95
N LYS A 15 41.52 0.67 -15.73
CA LYS A 15 40.94 1.59 -14.77
C LYS A 15 40.88 2.97 -15.43
N LYS A 16 39.68 3.45 -15.73
CA LYS A 16 39.48 4.82 -16.21
C LYS A 16 39.98 5.77 -15.12
N THR A 17 41.05 6.51 -15.41
CA THR A 17 41.55 7.58 -14.56
C THR A 17 40.49 8.66 -14.51
N VAL A 18 39.88 8.86 -13.33
CA VAL A 18 38.89 9.92 -13.12
C VAL A 18 39.63 11.24 -13.17
N VAL A 19 39.45 11.99 -14.26
CA VAL A 19 39.99 13.35 -14.41
C VAL A 19 39.25 14.24 -13.41
N THR A 20 39.94 14.68 -12.36
CA THR A 20 39.38 15.62 -11.37
C THR A 20 39.56 17.05 -11.86
N ASN A 21 38.47 17.82 -11.87
CA ASN A 21 38.47 19.21 -12.30
C ASN A 21 39.30 20.08 -11.31
N PRO A 22 40.34 20.80 -11.76
CA PRO A 22 41.23 21.57 -10.90
C PRO A 22 40.57 22.79 -10.24
N LEU A 23 39.37 23.20 -10.67
CA LEU A 23 38.64 24.33 -10.09
C LEU A 23 37.93 24.00 -8.77
N PHE A 24 37.70 22.71 -8.45
CA PHE A 24 36.97 22.31 -7.24
C PHE A 24 37.60 21.10 -6.55
N GLU A 25 37.97 21.27 -5.28
CA GLU A 25 38.47 20.19 -4.42
C GLU A 25 37.33 19.43 -3.72
N LYS A 26 37.52 18.12 -3.49
CA LYS A 26 36.57 17.30 -2.70
C LYS A 26 36.72 17.60 -1.21
N ARG A 27 35.61 18.02 -0.56
CA ARG A 27 35.55 18.27 0.90
C ARG A 27 34.61 17.28 1.59
N PRO A 28 35.07 16.06 1.92
CA PRO A 28 34.23 15.07 2.60
C PRO A 28 33.96 15.48 4.05
N LYS A 29 32.71 15.32 4.51
CA LYS A 29 32.33 15.54 5.90
C LYS A 29 32.45 14.23 6.69
N GLN A 30 33.09 14.28 7.85
CA GLN A 30 33.19 13.14 8.76
C GLN A 30 32.02 13.13 9.73
N PHE A 31 31.08 12.19 9.59
CA PHE A 31 29.82 12.14 10.36
C PHE A 31 29.89 11.26 11.64
N GLY A 32 31.10 11.05 12.16
CA GLY A 32 31.35 10.31 13.40
C GLY A 32 31.04 11.13 14.65
N ILE A 33 31.15 10.49 15.82
CA ILE A 33 31.01 11.16 17.12
C ILE A 33 32.13 12.20 17.25
N GLY A 34 31.79 13.45 17.57
CA GLY A 34 32.76 14.56 17.64
C GLY A 34 33.15 15.17 16.29
N GLY A 35 32.54 14.72 15.18
CA GLY A 35 32.77 15.26 13.84
C GLY A 35 31.70 16.26 13.39
N ALA A 36 31.46 16.33 12.09
CA ALA A 36 30.43 17.17 11.48
C ALA A 36 29.02 16.73 11.88
N LEU A 37 28.06 17.67 11.87
CA LEU A 37 26.65 17.41 12.18
C LEU A 37 26.13 16.22 11.35
N PRO A 38 25.47 15.23 11.98
CA PRO A 38 25.02 14.04 11.27
C PRO A 38 24.03 14.40 10.16
N PRO A 39 24.00 13.62 9.07
CA PRO A 39 22.97 13.79 8.05
C PRO A 39 21.59 13.55 8.66
N LYS A 40 20.54 14.09 8.02
CA LYS A 40 19.16 13.80 8.44
C LYS A 40 18.94 12.29 8.40
N LYS A 41 18.62 11.70 9.56
CA LYS A 41 18.28 10.28 9.71
C LYS A 41 16.77 10.12 9.82
N ASP A 42 16.26 8.94 9.44
CA ASP A 42 14.86 8.62 9.69
C ASP A 42 14.61 8.47 11.20
N LEU A 43 13.87 9.42 11.76
CA LEU A 43 13.47 9.43 13.16
C LEU A 43 12.07 8.84 13.37
N HIS A 44 11.40 8.34 12.33
CA HIS A 44 10.01 7.86 12.40
C HIS A 44 9.76 6.86 13.55
N ARG A 45 10.73 6.02 13.90
CA ARG A 45 10.63 5.10 15.05
C ARG A 45 10.81 5.78 16.41
N PHE A 46 11.67 6.79 16.49
CA PHE A 46 12.12 7.41 17.74
C PHE A 46 11.33 8.68 18.12
N VAL A 47 10.56 9.22 17.17
CA VAL A 47 9.66 10.36 17.41
C VAL A 47 8.64 10.00 18.48
N LYS A 48 8.40 10.92 19.41
CA LYS A 48 7.30 10.84 20.38
C LYS A 48 5.97 11.03 19.66
N TRP A 49 5.39 9.93 19.20
CA TRP A 49 4.09 9.95 18.51
C TRP A 49 2.94 10.43 19.40
N PRO A 50 1.91 11.07 18.83
CA PRO A 50 0.67 11.40 19.53
C PRO A 50 0.05 10.17 20.20
N LYS A 51 -0.66 10.40 21.31
CA LYS A 51 -1.24 9.34 22.15
C LYS A 51 -2.09 8.35 21.35
N VAL A 52 -2.89 8.84 20.40
CA VAL A 52 -3.78 8.01 19.56
C VAL A 52 -3.01 6.99 18.71
N VAL A 53 -1.90 7.39 18.10
CA VAL A 53 -1.06 6.52 17.26
C VAL A 53 -0.41 5.44 18.13
N ARG A 54 0.06 5.83 19.32
CA ARG A 54 0.70 4.89 20.27
C ARG A 54 -0.28 3.81 20.72
N ILE A 55 -1.49 4.20 21.11
CA ILE A 55 -2.55 3.28 21.55
C ILE A 55 -2.98 2.35 20.40
N GLN A 56 -3.15 2.88 19.18
CA GLN A 56 -3.50 2.07 18.00
C GLN A 56 -2.43 0.98 17.73
N ARG A 57 -1.14 1.34 17.79
CA ARG A 57 -0.02 0.41 17.60
C ARG A 57 0.04 -0.62 18.74
N GLN A 58 -0.07 -0.18 19.99
CA GLN A 58 -0.08 -1.07 21.17
C GLN A 58 -1.24 -2.06 21.15
N ARG A 59 -2.45 -1.62 20.78
CA ARG A 59 -3.63 -2.49 20.65
C ARG A 59 -3.38 -3.64 19.66
N ARG A 60 -2.75 -3.34 18.52
CA ARG A 60 -2.38 -4.38 17.53
C ARG A 60 -1.37 -5.38 18.12
N ILE A 61 -0.34 -4.89 18.81
CA ILE A 61 0.68 -5.73 19.44
C ILE A 61 0.04 -6.63 20.51
N LEU A 62 -0.80 -6.09 21.38
CA LEU A 62 -1.48 -6.87 22.42
C LEU A 62 -2.35 -7.98 21.83
N LYS A 63 -3.10 -7.70 20.76
CA LYS A 63 -3.91 -8.73 20.07
C LYS A 63 -3.05 -9.88 19.50
N GLN A 64 -1.80 -9.61 19.13
CA GLN A 64 -0.88 -10.65 18.62
C GLN A 64 -0.16 -11.41 19.73
N ARG A 65 0.12 -10.76 20.86
CA ARG A 65 0.89 -11.35 21.97
C ARG A 65 0.03 -12.13 22.95
N LEU A 66 -1.22 -11.73 23.12
CA LEU A 66 -2.17 -12.41 23.99
C LEU A 66 -2.90 -13.52 23.23
N LYS A 67 -3.33 -14.56 23.94
CA LYS A 67 -4.18 -15.60 23.38
C LYS A 67 -5.57 -15.02 23.08
N VAL A 68 -5.95 -15.02 21.81
CA VAL A 68 -7.25 -14.51 21.35
C VAL A 68 -8.27 -15.66 21.35
N PRO A 69 -9.46 -15.49 21.95
CA PRO A 69 -10.53 -16.49 21.90
C PRO A 69 -10.93 -16.87 20.47
N PRO A 70 -11.35 -18.13 20.20
CA PRO A 70 -11.65 -18.61 18.85
C PRO A 70 -12.76 -17.81 18.15
N ALA A 71 -13.79 -17.38 18.89
CA ALA A 71 -14.87 -16.54 18.38
C ALA A 71 -14.38 -15.19 17.83
N LEU A 72 -13.28 -14.65 18.37
CA LEU A 72 -12.66 -13.42 17.86
C LEU A 72 -11.61 -13.70 16.79
N ASN A 73 -10.96 -14.87 16.85
CA ASN A 73 -9.92 -15.24 15.91
C ASN A 73 -10.47 -15.60 14.52
N GLN A 74 -11.72 -16.04 14.40
CA GLN A 74 -12.35 -16.34 13.11
C GLN A 74 -12.29 -15.16 12.14
N PHE A 75 -12.36 -13.92 12.63
CA PHE A 75 -12.28 -12.70 11.81
C PHE A 75 -10.88 -12.40 11.25
N THR A 76 -9.85 -13.12 11.69
CA THR A 76 -8.50 -13.01 11.09
C THR A 76 -8.39 -13.84 9.81
N ARG A 77 -9.25 -14.86 9.64
CA ARG A 77 -9.30 -15.71 8.45
C ARG A 77 -10.31 -15.13 7.47
N THR A 78 -9.81 -14.29 6.56
CA THR A 78 -10.63 -13.59 5.57
C THR A 78 -10.69 -14.33 4.25
N LEU A 79 -11.67 -13.98 3.42
CA LEU A 79 -11.76 -14.43 2.03
C LEU A 79 -10.52 -13.99 1.22
N GLU A 80 -10.08 -14.81 0.28
CA GLU A 80 -8.95 -14.48 -0.59
C GLU A 80 -9.28 -13.29 -1.51
N LYS A 81 -8.26 -12.50 -1.87
CA LYS A 81 -8.41 -11.31 -2.70
C LYS A 81 -9.14 -11.58 -4.01
N ASN A 82 -8.82 -12.67 -4.71
CA ASN A 82 -9.45 -12.99 -6.00
C ASN A 82 -10.97 -13.20 -5.86
N LEU A 83 -11.37 -14.01 -4.88
CA LEU A 83 -12.78 -14.30 -4.62
C LEU A 83 -13.52 -13.07 -4.06
N ALA A 84 -12.89 -12.28 -3.19
CA ALA A 84 -13.45 -11.03 -2.70
C ALA A 84 -13.73 -10.04 -3.84
N THR A 85 -12.82 -9.95 -4.81
CA THR A 85 -12.99 -9.04 -5.96
C THR A 85 -14.20 -9.44 -6.81
N ASN A 86 -14.41 -10.74 -7.04
CA ASN A 86 -15.57 -11.25 -7.78
C ASN A 86 -16.88 -11.01 -7.01
N LEU A 87 -16.87 -11.26 -5.70
CA LEU A 87 -18.00 -11.00 -4.83
C LEU A 87 -18.40 -9.51 -4.83
N PHE A 88 -17.43 -8.60 -4.72
CA PHE A 88 -17.72 -7.16 -4.76
C PHE A 88 -18.25 -6.69 -6.13
N LYS A 89 -17.80 -7.28 -7.24
CA LYS A 89 -18.38 -7.00 -8.57
C LYS A 89 -19.86 -7.39 -8.64
N MET A 90 -20.22 -8.56 -8.10
CA MET A 90 -21.61 -9.00 -8.03
C MET A 90 -22.44 -8.06 -7.13
N LEU A 91 -21.94 -7.74 -5.93
CA LEU A 91 -22.63 -6.85 -4.99
C LEU A 91 -22.80 -5.43 -5.53
N LEU A 92 -21.90 -4.96 -6.40
CA LEU A 92 -22.03 -3.65 -7.02
C LEU A 92 -23.26 -3.55 -7.94
N LYS A 93 -23.60 -4.64 -8.64
CA LYS A 93 -24.82 -4.70 -9.47
C LYS A 93 -26.10 -4.61 -8.63
N TYR A 94 -26.09 -5.19 -7.43
CA TYR A 94 -27.23 -5.20 -6.50
C TYR A 94 -27.11 -4.16 -5.40
N ARG A 95 -26.33 -3.10 -5.63
CA ARG A 95 -26.15 -2.05 -4.63
C ARG A 95 -27.51 -1.36 -4.40
N PRO A 96 -27.92 -1.16 -3.13
CA PRO A 96 -29.15 -0.45 -2.84
C PRO A 96 -29.09 1.00 -3.31
N GLU A 97 -30.25 1.58 -3.60
CA GLU A 97 -30.38 2.95 -4.08
C GLU A 97 -29.84 3.97 -3.07
N ASP A 98 -29.10 4.96 -3.59
CA ASP A 98 -28.74 6.14 -2.81
C ASP A 98 -29.97 7.05 -2.61
N LYS A 99 -29.91 7.94 -1.60
CA LYS A 99 -31.05 8.81 -1.24
C LYS A 99 -31.56 9.66 -2.41
N ALA A 100 -30.68 10.13 -3.29
CA ALA A 100 -31.06 10.88 -4.49
C ALA A 100 -31.77 10.00 -5.54
N ALA A 101 -31.22 8.81 -5.83
CA ALA A 101 -31.82 7.83 -6.75
C ALA A 101 -33.21 7.41 -6.29
N LYS A 102 -33.41 7.23 -4.97
CA LYS A 102 -34.74 6.94 -4.40
C LYS A 102 -35.74 8.07 -4.64
N LYS A 103 -35.32 9.34 -4.50
CA LYS A 103 -36.18 10.50 -4.78
C LYS A 103 -36.58 10.54 -6.25
N GLU A 104 -35.61 10.36 -7.16
CA GLU A 104 -35.88 10.32 -8.59
C GLU A 104 -36.82 9.17 -8.97
N ARG A 105 -36.63 7.98 -8.40
CA ARG A 105 -37.52 6.83 -8.60
C ARG A 105 -38.95 7.15 -8.18
N LEU A 106 -39.14 7.77 -7.01
CA LEU A 106 -40.46 8.14 -6.51
C LEU A 106 -41.13 9.20 -7.40
N LEU A 107 -40.38 10.21 -7.85
CA LEU A 107 -40.90 11.22 -8.78
C LEU A 107 -41.30 10.61 -10.13
N LYS A 108 -40.43 9.76 -10.71
CA LYS A 108 -40.71 9.05 -11.96
C LYS A 108 -41.92 8.12 -11.83
N ARG A 109 -42.07 7.45 -10.69
CA ARG A 109 -43.23 6.60 -10.40
C ARG A 109 -44.52 7.42 -10.31
N ALA A 110 -44.51 8.52 -9.57
CA ALA A 110 -45.67 9.39 -9.42
C ALA A 110 -46.11 9.98 -10.78
N GLN A 111 -45.14 10.39 -11.62
CA GLN A 111 -45.42 10.83 -12.99
C GLN A 111 -46.04 9.72 -13.85
N ALA A 112 -45.49 8.51 -13.82
CA ALA A 112 -45.99 7.38 -14.61
C ALA A 112 -47.39 6.91 -14.18
N GLU A 113 -47.70 6.98 -12.89
CA GLU A 113 -49.04 6.69 -12.35
C GLU A 113 -50.06 7.75 -12.80
N ASN A 114 -49.67 9.03 -12.86
CA ASN A 114 -50.51 10.11 -13.37
C ASN A 114 -50.80 9.99 -14.89
N GLU A 115 -49.84 9.45 -15.65
CA GLU A 115 -50.02 9.13 -17.08
C GLU A 115 -50.82 7.82 -17.34
N GLY A 116 -51.31 7.15 -16.29
CA GLY A 116 -52.18 5.97 -16.41
C GLY A 116 -51.47 4.67 -16.80
N LYS A 117 -50.13 4.65 -16.87
CA LYS A 117 -49.36 3.42 -17.11
C LYS A 117 -49.20 2.67 -15.79
N LEU A 118 -50.07 1.69 -15.55
CA LEU A 118 -50.01 0.84 -14.35
C LEU A 118 -48.76 -0.06 -14.42
N LEU A 119 -47.66 0.44 -13.89
CA LEU A 119 -46.39 -0.29 -13.83
C LEU A 119 -46.55 -1.40 -12.78
N ARG A 120 -46.90 -2.62 -13.21
CA ARG A 120 -46.73 -3.82 -12.38
C ARG A 120 -45.27 -3.85 -11.97
N GLN A 121 -44.99 -3.44 -10.74
CA GLN A 121 -43.71 -3.65 -10.10
C GLN A 121 -43.57 -5.14 -9.82
N ARG A 122 -43.32 -5.92 -10.88
CA ARG A 122 -42.71 -7.22 -10.73
C ARG A 122 -41.34 -6.91 -10.14
N ASN A 123 -41.23 -7.14 -8.84
CA ASN A 123 -39.99 -7.06 -8.10
C ASN A 123 -38.87 -7.52 -9.01
N GLN A 124 -38.03 -6.59 -9.46
CA GLN A 124 -36.75 -6.89 -10.06
C GLN A 124 -35.86 -7.42 -8.92
N LEU A 125 -36.22 -8.63 -8.49
CA LEU A 125 -35.35 -9.59 -7.85
C LEU A 125 -34.86 -10.45 -8.99
N LEU A 126 -33.70 -10.08 -9.53
CA LEU A 126 -32.60 -10.96 -9.92
C LEU A 126 -31.48 -10.17 -10.56
#